data_AF-A0A960FCG6-F1
#
_entry.id   AF-A0A960FCG6-F1
#
_cell.length_a   1.000
_cell.length_b   1.000
_cell.length_c   1.000
_cell.angle_alpha   90.00
_cell.angle_beta   90.00
_cell.angle_gamma   90.00
#
_symmetry.space_group_name_H-M   'P 1'
#
loop_
_entity.id
_entity.type
_entity.pdbx_description
1 polymer ?
#
loop_
_entity_poly.entity_id
_entity_poly.type
_entity_poly.pdbx_seq_one_letter_code
_entity_poly.pdbx_strand_id
1 'polypeptide(L)'
;MLTIVNHLQGLTHLATEAGVEAGEGPGPIVPELKELAWGAGSFIVFAIAMRFWLFPRLKAGMEARYAGIRADHEAADAERASARAEVADYEAQLVAVKAEAAAKVDAARQTLEAERQEQLTALNARLADERAAAAAETEAAKAAVRDQIHAAVADVAGRAGELATGRVPDAAVVARVVDEVMAR
;
A
#
# COMPACT_ATOMS: atom_id res chain seq x y z
N MET A 1 35.86 -2.10 131.90
CA MET A 1 34.73 -1.37 131.27
C MET A 1 35.10 -1.06 129.81
N LEU A 2 35.07 -1.92 128.80
CA LEU A 2 34.28 -3.10 128.42
C LEU A 2 32.80 -2.87 128.08
N THR A 3 32.43 -1.74 127.46
CA THR A 3 31.11 -1.61 126.77
C THR A 3 31.06 -0.54 125.65
N ILE A 4 32.17 0.02 125.19
CA ILE A 4 32.19 0.98 124.04
C ILE A 4 32.89 0.41 122.80
N VAL A 5 33.53 -0.77 122.92
CA VAL A 5 34.20 -1.48 121.81
C VAL A 5 33.21 -2.14 120.83
N ASN A 6 31.93 -2.27 121.19
CA ASN A 6 30.97 -3.08 120.44
C ASN A 6 30.09 -2.30 119.43
N HIS A 7 30.23 -0.96 119.34
CA HIS A 7 29.41 -0.14 118.42
C HIS A 7 30.16 0.49 117.25
N LEU A 8 31.49 0.29 117.16
CA LEU A 8 32.29 0.70 116.01
C LEU A 8 32.55 -0.41 114.98
N GLN A 9 32.07 -1.65 115.23
CA GLN A 9 32.24 -2.79 114.33
C GLN A 9 31.17 -2.89 113.22
N GLY A 10 30.16 -2.00 113.23
CA GLY A 10 29.08 -1.99 112.24
C GLY A 10 29.33 -1.11 111.00
N LEU A 11 30.35 -0.26 110.99
CA LEU A 11 30.60 0.72 109.91
C LEU A 11 31.82 0.38 109.03
N THR A 12 32.52 -0.72 109.30
CA THR A 12 33.69 -1.18 108.52
C THR A 12 33.39 -2.30 107.54
N HIS A 13 32.13 -2.75 107.43
CA HIS A 13 31.71 -3.86 106.53
C HIS A 13 31.19 -3.41 105.14
N LEU A 14 31.32 -2.13 104.77
CA LEU A 14 30.82 -1.60 103.49
C LEU A 14 31.91 -1.05 102.54
N ALA A 15 33.19 -1.30 102.80
CA ALA A 15 34.28 -0.79 101.95
C ALA A 15 35.42 -1.79 101.72
N THR A 16 35.10 -3.08 101.63
CA THR A 16 36.09 -4.09 101.19
C THR A 16 35.38 -5.19 100.41
N GLU A 17 35.06 -4.88 99.15
CA GLU A 17 34.82 -5.91 98.15
C GLU A 17 35.81 -5.75 97.00
N ALA A 18 36.32 -6.91 96.60
CA ALA A 18 37.01 -7.21 95.35
C ALA A 18 38.46 -6.73 95.20
N GLY A 19 39.33 -7.23 96.07
CA GLY A 19 40.55 -7.87 95.55
C GLY A 19 40.14 -9.19 94.89
N VAL A 20 39.97 -9.21 93.57
CA VAL A 20 39.84 -10.45 92.79
C VAL A 20 41.20 -10.72 92.16
N GLU A 21 41.84 -11.75 92.70
CA GLU A 21 42.91 -12.54 92.11
C GLU A 21 42.78 -12.63 90.58
N ALA A 22 43.82 -12.20 89.87
CA ALA A 22 43.98 -12.42 88.45
C ALA A 22 44.19 -13.91 88.18
N GLY A 23 43.08 -14.65 88.04
CA GLY A 23 43.08 -15.98 87.47
C GLY A 23 43.49 -15.91 86.00
N GLU A 24 44.43 -16.76 85.61
CA GLU A 24 44.97 -16.87 84.26
C GLU A 24 43.87 -17.30 83.26
N GLY A 25 43.21 -16.32 82.67
CA GLY A 25 42.19 -16.47 81.64
C GLY A 25 42.24 -15.27 80.66
N PRO A 26 41.93 -15.45 79.37
CA PRO A 26 42.04 -14.37 78.38
C PRO A 26 41.20 -13.15 78.80
N GLY A 27 41.78 -11.95 78.64
CA GLY A 27 41.21 -10.72 79.22
C GLY A 27 39.79 -10.37 78.74
N PRO A 28 39.10 -9.41 79.41
CA PRO A 28 37.65 -9.18 79.32
C PRO A 28 37.05 -8.83 77.94
N ILE A 29 37.88 -8.73 76.90
CA ILE A 29 37.54 -8.27 75.55
C ILE A 29 38.10 -9.22 74.47
N VAL A 30 38.97 -10.16 74.85
CA VAL A 30 39.62 -11.07 73.89
C VAL A 30 38.88 -12.41 73.95
N PRO A 31 38.12 -12.78 72.90
CA PRO A 31 37.41 -14.05 72.90
C PRO A 31 38.41 -15.20 73.02
N GLU A 32 38.00 -16.25 73.72
CA GLU A 32 38.85 -17.43 73.84
C GLU A 32 39.13 -18.05 72.47
N LEU A 33 40.35 -18.56 72.27
CA LEU A 33 40.79 -19.12 70.98
C LEU A 33 39.85 -20.20 70.43
N LYS A 34 39.18 -20.94 71.32
CA LYS A 34 38.18 -21.96 70.97
C LYS A 34 36.93 -21.37 70.30
N GLU A 35 36.47 -20.21 70.75
CA GLU A 35 35.30 -19.52 70.21
C GLU A 35 35.62 -18.89 68.87
N LEU A 36 36.82 -18.31 68.74
CA LEU A 36 37.32 -17.80 67.48
C LEU A 36 37.47 -18.93 66.44
N ALA A 37 38.01 -20.07 66.84
CA ALA A 37 38.14 -21.24 65.96
C ALA A 37 36.79 -21.78 65.50
N TRP A 38 35.79 -21.85 66.39
CA TRP A 38 34.45 -22.31 66.04
C TRP A 38 33.69 -21.32 65.16
N GLY A 39 33.76 -20.02 65.48
CA GLY A 39 33.17 -18.95 64.68
C GLY A 39 33.81 -18.81 63.30
N ALA A 40 35.14 -18.77 63.24
CA ALA A 40 35.89 -18.72 61.98
C ALA A 40 35.69 -19.99 61.15
N GLY A 41 35.69 -21.18 61.77
CA GLY A 41 35.42 -22.43 61.09
C GLY A 41 34.01 -22.48 60.47
N SER A 42 33.00 -22.07 61.22
CA SER A 42 31.61 -21.98 60.74
C SER A 42 31.49 -20.97 59.59
N PHE A 43 32.15 -19.82 59.70
CA PHE A 43 32.19 -18.81 58.65
C PHE A 43 32.90 -19.31 57.39
N ILE A 44 34.03 -20.02 57.51
CA ILE A 44 34.75 -20.58 56.36
C ILE A 44 33.88 -21.62 55.63
N VAL A 45 33.23 -22.53 56.37
CA VAL A 45 32.32 -23.52 55.76
C VAL A 45 31.17 -22.81 55.02
N PHE A 46 30.58 -21.78 55.63
CA PHE A 46 29.56 -20.96 54.98
C PHE A 46 30.10 -20.22 53.74
N ALA A 47 31.29 -19.64 53.81
CA ALA A 47 31.92 -18.94 52.69
C ALA A 47 32.21 -19.89 51.51
N ILE A 48 32.65 -21.12 51.79
CA ILE A 48 32.82 -22.18 50.80
C ILE A 48 31.48 -22.54 50.16
N ALA A 49 30.43 -22.75 50.96
CA ALA A 49 29.08 -23.04 50.45
C ALA A 49 28.56 -21.89 49.56
N MET A 50 28.75 -20.63 49.97
CA MET A 50 28.42 -19.47 49.15
C MET A 50 29.21 -19.44 47.84
N ARG A 51 30.51 -19.74 47.88
CA ARG A 51 31.41 -19.70 46.72
C ARG A 51 31.08 -20.76 45.67
N PHE A 52 30.65 -21.95 46.09
CA PHE A 52 30.37 -23.08 45.21
C PHE A 52 28.90 -23.23 44.82
N TRP A 53 27.94 -22.76 45.62
CA TRP A 53 26.51 -22.89 45.33
C TRP A 53 25.81 -21.57 45.03
N LEU A 54 25.95 -20.56 45.90
CA LEU A 54 25.14 -19.34 45.78
C LEU A 54 25.65 -18.41 44.67
N PHE A 55 26.95 -18.14 44.63
CA PHE A 55 27.56 -17.26 43.65
C PHE A 55 27.38 -17.73 42.20
N PRO A 56 27.60 -19.02 41.84
CA PRO A 56 27.37 -19.46 40.46
C PRO A 56 25.90 -19.36 40.04
N ARG A 57 24.94 -19.61 40.95
CA ARG A 57 23.52 -19.45 40.64
C ARG A 57 23.12 -18.00 40.40
N LEU A 58 23.65 -17.08 41.21
CA LEU A 58 23.42 -15.64 41.02
C LEU A 58 24.02 -15.14 39.70
N LYS A 59 25.28 -15.52 39.42
CA LYS A 59 25.96 -15.16 38.17
C LYS A 59 25.21 -15.70 36.95
N ALA A 60 24.78 -16.97 36.99
CA ALA A 60 24.00 -17.58 35.92
C ALA A 60 22.68 -16.84 35.67
N GLY A 61 21.98 -16.41 36.73
CA GLY A 61 20.75 -15.62 36.59
C GLY A 61 20.97 -14.25 35.96
N MET A 62 22.05 -13.56 36.34
CA MET A 62 22.43 -12.29 35.71
C MET A 62 22.80 -12.48 34.24
N GLU A 63 23.61 -13.48 33.93
CA GLU A 63 24.04 -13.77 32.56
C GLU A 63 22.87 -14.15 31.67
N ALA A 64 21.94 -14.98 32.16
CA ALA A 64 20.71 -15.33 31.45
C ALA A 64 19.85 -14.09 31.16
N ARG A 65 19.73 -13.16 32.13
CA ARG A 65 19.00 -11.90 31.91
C ARG A 65 19.69 -11.02 30.85
N TYR A 66 21.01 -10.86 30.91
CA TYR A 66 21.74 -10.08 29.92
C TYR A 66 21.68 -10.71 28.53
N ALA A 67 21.78 -12.04 28.44
CA ALA A 67 21.64 -12.77 27.19
C ALA A 67 20.22 -12.61 26.62
N GLY A 68 19.19 -12.73 27.46
CA GLY A 68 17.79 -12.50 27.07
C GLY A 68 17.56 -11.09 26.53
N ILE A 69 18.01 -10.05 27.25
CA ILE A 69 17.88 -8.65 26.79
C ILE A 69 18.58 -8.43 25.45
N ARG A 70 19.78 -8.99 25.25
CA ARG A 70 20.47 -8.88 23.96
C ARG A 70 19.71 -9.60 22.85
N ALA A 71 19.24 -10.82 23.10
CA ALA A 71 18.45 -11.58 22.15
C ALA A 71 17.14 -10.86 21.79
N ASP A 72 16.46 -10.27 22.77
CA ASP A 72 15.23 -9.49 22.56
C ASP A 72 15.48 -8.24 21.70
N HIS A 73 16.61 -7.55 21.92
CA HIS A 73 17.02 -6.42 21.09
C HIS A 73 17.35 -6.84 19.65
N GLU A 74 18.16 -7.89 19.49
CA GLU A 74 18.51 -8.44 18.17
C GLU A 74 17.27 -8.90 17.40
N ALA A 75 16.35 -9.61 18.07
CA ALA A 75 15.08 -10.03 17.48
C ALA A 75 14.20 -8.84 17.09
N ALA A 76 14.10 -7.81 17.94
CA ALA A 76 13.33 -6.61 17.62
C ALA A 76 13.92 -5.83 16.44
N ASP A 77 15.24 -5.77 16.33
CA ASP A 77 15.90 -5.09 15.22
C ASP A 77 15.80 -5.89 13.92
N ALA A 78 15.88 -7.22 13.98
CA ALA A 78 15.62 -8.10 12.85
C ALA A 78 14.18 -7.96 12.34
N GLU A 79 13.20 -7.95 13.25
CA GLU A 79 11.78 -7.77 12.91
C GLU A 79 11.54 -6.39 12.27
N ARG A 80 12.11 -5.32 12.84
CA ARG A 80 12.02 -3.98 12.26
C ARG A 80 12.67 -3.90 10.88
N ALA A 81 13.78 -4.59 10.67
CA ALA A 81 14.45 -4.65 9.38
C ALA A 81 13.58 -5.40 8.35
N SER A 82 12.98 -6.53 8.73
CA SER A 82 12.05 -7.30 7.88
C SER A 82 10.83 -6.45 7.51
N ALA A 83 10.18 -5.82 8.48
CA ALA A 83 9.02 -4.97 8.23
C ALA A 83 9.34 -3.80 7.29
N ARG A 84 10.53 -3.17 7.43
CA ARG A 84 10.98 -2.12 6.51
C ARG A 84 11.23 -2.65 5.10
N ALA A 85 11.79 -3.86 4.97
CA ALA A 85 11.98 -4.51 3.68
C ALA A 85 10.63 -4.82 3.01
N GLU A 86 9.66 -5.36 3.76
CA GLU A 86 8.31 -5.62 3.25
C GLU A 86 7.59 -4.34 2.78
N VAL A 87 7.73 -3.24 3.52
CA VAL A 87 7.20 -1.94 3.11
C VAL A 87 7.87 -1.45 1.82
N ALA A 88 9.19 -1.56 1.73
CA ALA A 88 9.92 -1.16 0.52
C ALA A 88 9.50 -2.00 -0.70
N ASP A 89 9.33 -3.32 -0.53
CA ASP A 89 8.86 -4.22 -1.58
C ASP A 89 7.42 -3.92 -1.98
N TYR A 90 6.55 -3.59 -1.03
CA TYR A 90 5.17 -3.18 -1.29
C TYR A 90 5.11 -1.85 -2.05
N GLU A 91 5.90 -0.86 -1.64
CA GLU A 91 6.01 0.42 -2.34
C GLU A 91 6.54 0.24 -3.78
N ALA A 92 7.54 -0.62 -3.97
CA ALA A 92 8.06 -0.96 -5.29
C ALA A 92 7.00 -1.61 -6.18
N GLN A 93 6.22 -2.56 -5.62
CA GLN A 93 5.08 -3.17 -6.32
C GLN A 93 4.01 -2.14 -6.68
N LEU A 94 3.69 -1.20 -5.78
CA LEU A 94 2.74 -0.13 -6.06
C LEU A 94 3.18 0.78 -7.21
N VAL A 95 4.48 1.13 -7.28
CA VAL A 95 5.04 1.90 -8.39
C VAL A 95 4.92 1.12 -9.70
N ALA A 96 5.29 -0.16 -9.68
CA ALA A 96 5.18 -1.03 -10.87
C ALA A 96 3.74 -1.13 -11.37
N VAL A 97 2.77 -1.39 -10.48
CA VAL A 97 1.34 -1.48 -10.82
C VAL A 97 0.81 -0.16 -11.37
N LYS A 98 1.20 0.98 -10.78
CA LYS A 98 0.81 2.31 -11.30
C LYS A 98 1.36 2.56 -12.71
N ALA A 99 2.61 2.17 -12.96
CA ALA A 99 3.23 2.29 -14.28
C ALA A 99 2.54 1.39 -15.30
N GLU A 100 2.23 0.14 -14.95
CA GLU A 100 1.51 -0.80 -15.82
C GLU A 100 0.08 -0.30 -16.11
N ALA A 101 -0.63 0.21 -15.09
CA ALA A 101 -1.96 0.78 -15.27
C ALA A 101 -1.94 1.98 -16.22
N ALA A 102 -0.98 2.90 -16.06
CA ALA A 102 -0.81 4.03 -16.97
C ALA A 102 -0.53 3.57 -18.40
N ALA A 103 0.40 2.63 -18.58
CA ALA A 103 0.73 2.06 -19.89
C ALA A 103 -0.49 1.40 -20.55
N LYS A 104 -1.31 0.67 -19.78
CA LYS A 104 -2.53 0.02 -20.28
C LYS A 104 -3.60 1.04 -20.68
N VAL A 105 -3.76 2.12 -19.92
CA VAL A 105 -4.68 3.22 -20.27
C VAL A 105 -4.23 3.92 -21.55
N ASP A 106 -2.94 4.19 -21.69
CA ASP A 106 -2.41 4.85 -22.87
C ASP A 106 -2.50 3.96 -24.12
N ALA A 107 -2.21 2.66 -24.00
CA ALA A 107 -2.43 1.69 -25.07
C ALA A 107 -3.91 1.63 -25.48
N ALA A 108 -4.83 1.57 -24.52
CA ALA A 108 -6.27 1.56 -24.80
C ALA A 108 -6.74 2.85 -25.51
N ARG A 109 -6.19 4.02 -25.11
CA ARG A 109 -6.47 5.29 -25.79
C ARG A 109 -5.97 5.30 -27.23
N GLN A 110 -4.77 4.80 -27.48
CA GLN A 110 -4.21 4.71 -28.83
C GLN A 110 -5.03 3.79 -29.73
N THR A 111 -5.44 2.61 -29.23
CA THR A 111 -6.30 1.70 -29.97
C THR A 111 -7.66 2.33 -30.26
N LEU A 112 -8.30 2.97 -29.27
CA LEU A 112 -9.59 3.63 -29.45
C LEU A 112 -9.52 4.77 -30.48
N GLU A 113 -8.45 5.54 -30.48
CA GLU A 113 -8.27 6.63 -31.45
C GLU A 113 -8.04 6.09 -32.86
N ALA A 114 -7.27 5.00 -33.01
CA ALA A 114 -7.10 4.32 -34.28
C ALA A 114 -8.43 3.76 -34.82
N GLU A 115 -9.21 3.08 -33.97
CA GLU A 115 -10.53 2.56 -34.34
C GLU A 115 -11.51 3.69 -34.71
N ARG A 116 -11.50 4.81 -33.96
CA ARG A 116 -12.30 5.98 -34.30
C ARG A 116 -11.93 6.53 -35.67
N GLN A 117 -10.63 6.70 -35.93
CA GLN A 117 -10.16 7.23 -37.20
C GLN A 117 -10.53 6.30 -38.37
N GLU A 118 -10.41 4.99 -38.18
CA GLU A 118 -10.84 4.00 -39.17
C GLU A 118 -12.36 4.09 -39.43
N GLN A 119 -13.17 4.12 -38.38
CA GLN A 119 -14.63 4.22 -38.50
C GLN A 119 -15.06 5.53 -39.18
N LEU A 120 -14.42 6.66 -38.84
CA LEU A 120 -14.69 7.95 -39.49
C LEU A 120 -14.32 7.91 -40.97
N THR A 121 -13.18 7.31 -41.31
CA THR A 121 -12.75 7.17 -42.71
C THR A 121 -13.73 6.29 -43.49
N ALA A 122 -14.13 5.15 -42.92
CA ALA A 122 -15.09 4.24 -43.52
C ALA A 122 -16.48 4.88 -43.69
N LEU A 123 -16.95 5.63 -42.69
CA LEU A 123 -18.22 6.35 -42.76
C LEU A 123 -18.19 7.46 -43.82
N ASN A 124 -17.10 8.23 -43.89
CA ASN A 124 -16.94 9.26 -44.92
C ASN A 124 -16.91 8.67 -46.33
N ALA A 125 -16.26 7.52 -46.53
CA ALA A 125 -16.27 6.80 -47.80
C ALA A 125 -17.70 6.37 -48.17
N ARG A 126 -18.44 5.74 -47.24
CA ARG A 126 -19.83 5.35 -47.46
C ARG A 126 -20.74 6.54 -47.78
N LEU A 127 -20.59 7.66 -47.06
CA LEU A 127 -21.34 8.88 -47.32
C LEU A 127 -21.02 9.47 -48.70
N ALA A 128 -19.77 9.39 -49.15
CA ALA A 128 -19.38 9.83 -50.49
C ALA A 128 -20.03 8.96 -51.57
N ASP A 129 -20.01 7.65 -51.39
CA ASP A 129 -20.64 6.69 -52.31
C ASP A 129 -22.16 6.86 -52.38
N GLU A 130 -22.83 6.98 -51.22
CA GLU A 130 -24.28 7.23 -51.14
C GLU A 130 -24.66 8.57 -51.80
N ARG A 131 -23.86 9.63 -51.60
CA ARG A 131 -24.09 10.92 -52.27
C ARG A 131 -23.92 10.83 -53.78
N ALA A 132 -22.91 10.09 -54.25
CA ALA A 132 -22.69 9.88 -55.67
C ALA A 132 -23.84 9.09 -56.30
N ALA A 133 -24.31 8.04 -55.63
CA ALA A 133 -25.48 7.27 -56.06
C ALA A 133 -26.75 8.11 -56.10
N ALA A 134 -27.04 8.89 -55.04
CA ALA A 134 -28.21 9.77 -55.00
C ALA A 134 -28.17 10.87 -56.08
N ALA A 135 -26.98 11.41 -56.37
CA ALA A 135 -26.80 12.35 -57.46
C ALA A 135 -27.07 11.71 -58.83
N ALA A 136 -26.56 10.49 -59.07
CA ALA A 136 -26.82 9.75 -60.31
C ALA A 136 -28.32 9.41 -60.47
N GLU A 137 -28.99 8.98 -59.40
CA GLU A 137 -30.44 8.73 -59.40
C GLU A 137 -31.23 10.01 -59.69
N THR A 138 -30.83 11.13 -59.11
CA THR A 138 -31.45 12.44 -59.36
C THR A 138 -31.31 12.85 -60.83
N GLU A 139 -30.14 12.66 -61.43
CA GLU A 139 -29.92 12.98 -62.85
C GLU A 139 -30.70 12.04 -63.79
N ALA A 140 -30.80 10.76 -63.45
CA ALA A 140 -31.63 9.81 -64.18
C ALA A 140 -33.12 10.15 -64.07
N ALA A 141 -33.61 10.51 -62.88
CA ALA A 141 -34.99 10.94 -62.67
C ALA A 141 -35.30 12.23 -63.45
N LYS A 142 -34.40 13.21 -63.43
CA LYS A 142 -34.53 14.43 -64.26
C LYS A 142 -34.56 14.11 -65.75
N ALA A 143 -33.72 13.18 -66.23
CA ALA A 143 -33.74 12.74 -67.63
C ALA A 143 -35.09 12.11 -68.00
N ALA A 144 -35.59 11.18 -67.19
CA ALA A 144 -36.88 10.55 -67.41
C ALA A 144 -38.04 11.55 -67.40
N VAL A 145 -38.02 12.53 -66.50
CA VAL A 145 -39.03 13.61 -66.47
C VAL A 145 -38.94 14.47 -67.74
N ARG A 146 -37.74 14.82 -68.22
CA ARG A 146 -37.58 15.54 -69.49
C ARG A 146 -38.15 14.75 -70.67
N ASP A 147 -37.89 13.45 -70.73
CA ASP A 147 -38.42 12.58 -71.80
C ASP A 147 -39.96 12.51 -71.76
N GLN A 148 -40.55 12.44 -70.56
CA GLN A 148 -42.00 12.49 -70.38
C GLN A 148 -42.61 13.83 -70.80
N ILE A 149 -41.97 14.96 -70.44
CA ILE A 149 -42.40 16.29 -70.87
C ILE A 149 -42.32 16.40 -72.39
N HIS A 150 -41.22 15.92 -73.00
CA HIS A 150 -41.04 15.93 -74.44
C HIS A 150 -42.14 15.15 -75.16
N ALA A 151 -42.44 13.93 -74.70
CA ALA A 151 -43.51 13.11 -75.26
C ALA A 151 -44.90 13.76 -75.12
N ALA A 152 -45.20 14.36 -73.96
CA ALA A 152 -46.47 15.04 -73.73
C ALA A 152 -46.64 16.27 -74.62
N VAL A 153 -45.58 17.07 -74.79
CA VAL A 153 -45.61 18.25 -75.66
C VAL A 153 -45.73 17.86 -77.13
N ALA A 154 -45.04 16.80 -77.57
CA ALA A 154 -45.18 16.26 -78.92
C ALA A 154 -46.62 15.78 -79.21
N ASP A 155 -47.28 15.09 -78.27
CA ASP A 155 -48.68 14.67 -78.40
C ASP A 155 -49.63 15.88 -78.52
N VAL A 156 -49.47 16.89 -77.66
CA VAL A 156 -50.28 18.12 -77.69
C VAL A 156 -50.05 18.91 -78.99
N ALA A 157 -48.80 19.10 -79.40
CA ALA A 157 -48.44 19.80 -80.63
C ALA A 157 -48.94 19.06 -81.89
N GLY A 158 -48.83 17.72 -81.90
CA GLY A 158 -49.37 16.88 -82.97
C GLY A 158 -50.88 17.04 -83.13
N ARG A 159 -51.64 16.93 -82.03
CA ARG A 159 -53.10 17.15 -82.04
C ARG A 159 -53.48 18.56 -82.47
N ALA A 160 -52.78 19.58 -81.97
CA ALA A 160 -53.03 20.96 -82.35
C ALA A 160 -52.75 21.22 -83.85
N GLY A 161 -51.68 20.64 -84.38
CA GLY A 161 -51.33 20.70 -85.81
C GLY A 161 -52.37 20.02 -86.71
N GLU A 162 -52.89 18.87 -86.28
CA GLU A 162 -53.97 18.17 -86.98
C GLU A 162 -55.25 19.00 -87.02
N LEU A 163 -55.65 19.57 -85.87
CA LEU A 163 -56.83 20.45 -85.77
C LEU A 163 -56.72 21.71 -86.64
N ALA A 164 -55.52 22.31 -86.72
CA ALA A 164 -55.30 23.54 -87.47
C ALA A 164 -55.22 23.33 -88.99
N THR A 165 -54.68 22.19 -89.44
CA THR A 165 -54.41 21.93 -90.87
C THR A 165 -55.40 20.95 -91.51
N GLY A 166 -56.19 20.24 -90.71
CA GLY A 166 -57.13 19.20 -91.16
C GLY A 166 -56.45 17.93 -91.68
N ARG A 167 -55.15 17.75 -91.45
CA ARG A 167 -54.36 16.58 -91.84
C ARG A 167 -53.43 16.16 -90.71
N VAL A 168 -53.18 14.86 -90.58
CA VAL A 168 -52.27 14.31 -89.57
C VAL A 168 -50.83 14.79 -89.89
N PRO A 169 -50.16 15.53 -88.99
CA PRO A 169 -48.78 15.96 -89.18
C PRO A 169 -47.80 14.80 -89.06
N ASP A 170 -46.68 14.88 -89.79
CA ASP A 170 -45.61 13.87 -89.71
C ASP A 170 -44.95 13.89 -88.32
N ALA A 171 -44.91 12.73 -87.66
CA ALA A 171 -44.41 12.60 -86.29
C ALA A 171 -42.92 12.95 -86.15
N ALA A 172 -42.10 12.71 -87.18
CA ALA A 172 -40.68 13.03 -87.14
C ALA A 172 -40.43 14.54 -87.34
N VAL A 173 -41.33 15.25 -88.02
CA VAL A 173 -41.29 16.72 -88.12
C VAL A 173 -41.71 17.35 -86.78
N VAL A 174 -42.80 16.88 -86.17
CA VAL A 174 -43.26 17.39 -84.87
C VAL A 174 -42.20 17.19 -83.80
N ALA A 175 -41.60 15.98 -83.70
CA ALA A 175 -40.54 15.70 -82.75
C ALA A 175 -39.35 16.65 -82.92
N ARG A 176 -38.90 16.89 -84.16
CA ARG A 176 -37.76 17.77 -84.44
C ARG A 176 -38.02 19.24 -84.06
N VAL A 177 -39.23 19.74 -84.29
CA VAL A 177 -39.62 21.10 -83.91
C VAL A 177 -39.72 21.24 -82.39
N VAL A 178 -40.26 20.23 -81.70
CA VAL A 178 -40.32 20.23 -80.23
C VAL A 178 -38.91 20.17 -79.63
N ASP A 179 -38.02 19.34 -80.17
CA ASP A 179 -36.60 19.30 -79.79
C ASP A 179 -35.95 20.68 -79.94
N GLU A 180 -36.14 21.35 -81.07
CA GLU A 180 -35.56 22.67 -81.34
C GLU A 180 -36.10 23.76 -80.41
N VAL A 181 -37.38 23.68 -80.04
CA VAL A 181 -38.01 24.63 -79.10
C VAL A 181 -37.60 24.35 -77.65
N MET A 182 -37.48 23.08 -77.25
CA MET A 182 -37.08 22.68 -75.90
C MET A 182 -35.58 22.84 -75.63
N ALA A 183 -34.76 22.88 -76.69
CA ALA A 183 -33.33 23.14 -76.61
C ALA A 183 -32.97 24.64 -76.50
N ARG A 184 -33.96 25.55 -76.66
CA ARG A 184 -33.79 27.01 -76.65
C ARG A 184 -33.98 27.60 -75.26
#